data_AF-A0AAV3S5K6-F1
#
_entry.id   AF-A0AAV3S5K6-F1
#
_cell.length_a   1.000
_cell.length_b   1.000
_cell.length_c   1.000
_cell.angle_alpha   90.00
_cell.angle_beta   90.00
_cell.angle_gamma   90.00
#
_symmetry.space_group_name_H-M   'P 1'
#
loop_
_entity.id
_entity.type
_entity.pdbx_description
1 polymer ?
#
loop_
_entity_poly.entity_id
_entity_poly.type
_entity_poly.pdbx_seq_one_letter_code
_entity_poly.pdbx_strand_id
1 'polypeptide(L)'
;MREKYEREELTIHEIADTVDVGDYAIRYWLVKNGIERRGTVFPVGDHPVDYDQTRLAKWAEQVKERDGHACVACSSTERLHAHHVVPKYEDRSEEMLYGLDNGETLYRACHAKRHRERGDESIARLLRHTPH
;
A
#
# COMPACT_ATOMS: atom_id res chain seq x y z
N MET A 1 9.94 29.38 11.09
CA MET A 1 9.70 27.94 10.86
C MET A 1 9.19 27.23 12.12
N ARG A 2 9.85 27.37 13.29
CA ARG A 2 9.37 26.83 14.58
C ARG A 2 7.95 27.30 14.94
N GLU A 3 7.77 28.61 14.97
CA GLU A 3 6.50 29.29 15.26
C GLU A 3 5.37 28.84 14.32
N LYS A 4 5.69 28.68 13.03
CA LYS A 4 4.76 28.16 12.02
C LYS A 4 4.32 26.73 12.29
N TYR A 5 5.22 25.90 12.80
CA TYR A 5 4.98 24.48 13.06
C TYR A 5 4.34 24.19 14.42
N GLU A 6 4.76 24.90 15.47
CA GLU A 6 4.34 24.65 16.86
C GLU A 6 3.17 25.53 17.30
N ARG A 7 3.08 26.78 16.80
CA ARG A 7 2.05 27.75 17.23
C ARG A 7 0.94 27.94 16.20
N GLU A 8 1.30 28.06 14.93
CA GLU A 8 0.34 28.21 13.82
C GLU A 8 -0.15 26.86 13.28
N GLU A 9 0.38 25.76 13.83
CA GLU A 9 -0.03 24.39 13.52
C GLU A 9 0.02 23.99 12.03
N LEU A 10 0.75 24.73 11.19
CA LEU A 10 0.89 24.44 9.77
C LEU A 10 1.58 23.10 9.51
N THR A 11 1.11 22.39 8.48
CA THR A 11 1.74 21.16 8.01
C THR A 11 3.12 21.42 7.40
N ILE A 12 3.90 20.35 7.25
CA ILE A 12 5.22 20.42 6.58
C ILE A 12 5.09 20.99 5.17
N HIS A 13 4.00 20.64 4.45
CA HIS A 13 3.72 21.11 3.09
C HIS A 13 3.36 22.60 3.07
N GLU A 14 2.47 23.05 3.95
CA GLU A 14 2.10 24.47 4.01
C GLU A 14 3.27 25.37 4.42
N ILE A 15 4.14 24.87 5.31
CA ILE A 15 5.38 25.57 5.66
C ILE A 15 6.32 25.60 4.45
N ALA A 16 6.47 24.49 3.73
CA ALA A 16 7.28 24.38 2.53
C ALA A 16 6.85 25.39 1.45
N ASP A 17 5.54 25.49 1.21
CA ASP A 17 4.95 26.47 0.28
C ASP A 17 5.14 27.91 0.75
N THR A 18 4.95 28.18 2.06
CA THR A 18 5.10 29.53 2.63
C THR A 18 6.53 30.05 2.52
N VAL A 19 7.52 29.17 2.54
CA VAL A 19 8.94 29.55 2.54
C VAL A 19 9.68 29.16 1.26
N ASP A 20 8.95 28.71 0.23
CA ASP A 20 9.44 28.31 -1.09
C ASP A 20 10.62 27.32 -1.03
N VAL A 21 10.45 26.23 -0.29
CA VAL A 21 11.42 25.12 -0.22
C VAL A 21 10.71 23.79 -0.38
N GLY A 22 11.44 22.72 -0.69
CA GLY A 22 10.85 21.39 -0.71
C GLY A 22 10.56 20.84 0.69
N ASP A 23 9.53 20.00 0.83
CA ASP A 23 9.14 19.34 2.10
C ASP A 23 10.31 18.67 2.83
N TYR A 24 11.26 18.13 2.06
CA TYR A 24 12.43 17.45 2.60
C TYR A 24 13.31 18.41 3.42
N ALA A 25 13.43 19.67 2.99
CA ALA A 25 14.17 20.69 3.72
C ALA A 25 13.49 21.03 5.06
N ILE A 26 12.15 21.09 5.08
CA ILE A 26 11.38 21.29 6.31
C ILE A 26 11.52 20.09 7.26
N ARG A 27 11.41 18.85 6.74
CA ARG A 27 11.61 17.63 7.54
C ARG A 27 13.00 17.59 8.17
N TYR A 28 14.03 17.86 7.37
CA TYR A 28 15.41 17.92 7.84
C TYR A 28 15.60 18.99 8.93
N TRP A 29 15.00 20.16 8.74
CA TRP A 29 15.06 21.25 9.71
C TRP A 29 14.39 20.88 11.05
N LEU A 30 13.24 20.18 11.05
CA LEU A 30 12.59 19.70 12.29
C LEU A 30 13.51 18.75 13.08
N VAL A 31 14.09 17.76 12.40
CA VAL A 31 15.03 16.80 13.01
C VAL A 31 16.26 17.51 13.57
N LYS A 32 16.87 18.42 12.79
CA LYS A 32 18.05 19.18 13.20
C LYS A 32 17.81 20.05 14.45
N ASN A 33 16.57 20.48 14.66
CA ASN A 33 16.18 21.34 15.78
C ASN A 33 15.52 20.58 16.93
N GLY A 34 15.57 19.24 16.92
CA GLY A 34 15.00 18.39 17.97
C GLY A 34 13.49 18.51 18.10
N ILE A 35 12.79 18.90 17.02
CA ILE A 35 11.34 19.07 17.02
C ILE A 35 10.72 17.75 16.60
N GLU A 36 10.03 17.11 17.54
CA GLU A 36 9.26 15.91 17.24
C GLU A 36 8.19 16.24 16.21
N ARG A 37 8.06 15.37 15.20
CA ARG A 37 6.99 15.54 14.23
C ARG A 37 5.68 15.25 14.92
N ARG A 38 4.75 16.22 14.88
CA ARG A 38 3.33 15.96 15.08
C ARG A 38 3.00 14.74 14.22
N GLY A 39 2.52 13.69 14.88
CA GLY A 39 2.21 12.43 14.22
C GLY A 39 1.40 12.72 12.96
N THR A 40 1.62 11.94 11.91
CA THR A 40 0.82 12.06 10.70
C THR A 40 -0.62 11.72 11.05
N VAL A 41 -1.39 12.70 11.51
CA VAL A 41 -2.80 12.78 11.19
C VAL A 41 -2.78 13.16 9.73
N PHE A 42 -2.61 12.16 8.87
CA PHE A 42 -3.04 12.32 7.49
C PHE A 42 -4.46 12.86 7.62
N PRO A 43 -4.80 14.05 7.09
CA PRO A 43 -6.20 14.38 6.95
C PRO A 43 -6.81 13.16 6.27
N VAL A 44 -7.78 12.53 6.92
CA VAL A 44 -8.50 11.37 6.41
C VAL A 44 -9.37 11.90 5.25
N GLY A 45 -8.71 12.40 4.22
CA GLY A 45 -9.28 12.71 2.93
C GLY A 45 -9.46 11.37 2.27
N ASP A 46 -10.68 10.84 2.38
CA ASP A 46 -11.25 9.87 1.45
C ASP A 46 -10.35 8.66 1.10
N HIS A 47 -9.47 8.25 2.02
CA HIS A 47 -8.69 7.03 1.88
C HIS A 47 -9.60 5.85 2.24
N PRO A 48 -9.96 4.98 1.28
CA PRO A 48 -10.93 3.94 1.51
C PRO A 48 -10.34 2.89 2.44
N VAL A 49 -10.83 2.90 3.68
CA VAL A 49 -10.76 1.87 4.74
C VAL A 49 -9.36 1.37 5.12
N ASP A 50 -9.00 1.61 6.38
CA ASP A 50 -7.84 1.03 7.04
C ASP A 50 -8.05 -0.50 7.21
N TYR A 51 -7.67 -1.27 6.20
CA TYR A 51 -7.66 -2.73 6.33
C TYR A 51 -6.64 -3.13 7.38
N ASP A 52 -7.01 -4.04 8.28
CA ASP A 52 -6.06 -4.67 9.20
C ASP A 52 -4.94 -5.37 8.39
N GLN A 53 -3.80 -4.69 8.28
CA GLN A 53 -2.64 -5.13 7.52
C GLN A 53 -2.06 -6.44 8.07
N THR A 54 -2.24 -6.69 9.37
CA THR A 54 -1.80 -7.94 10.00
C THR A 54 -2.68 -9.09 9.55
N ARG A 55 -4.00 -8.90 9.50
CA ARG A 55 -4.94 -9.91 8.96
C ARG A 55 -4.70 -10.15 7.47
N LEU A 56 -4.46 -9.10 6.68
CA LEU A 56 -4.16 -9.25 5.25
C LEU A 56 -2.85 -10.02 5.00
N ALA A 57 -1.83 -9.79 5.81
CA ALA A 57 -0.58 -10.54 5.73
C ALA A 57 -0.79 -12.04 6.02
N LYS A 58 -1.55 -12.35 7.08
CA LYS A 58 -1.93 -13.74 7.42
C LYS A 58 -2.77 -14.40 6.34
N TRP A 59 -3.76 -13.70 5.80
CA TRP A 59 -4.56 -14.18 4.67
C TRP A 59 -3.66 -14.50 3.46
N ALA A 60 -2.72 -13.61 3.14
CA ALA A 60 -1.81 -13.82 2.02
C ALA A 60 -0.88 -15.04 2.21
N GLU A 61 -0.49 -15.33 3.45
CA GLU A 61 0.24 -16.55 3.81
C GLU A 61 -0.64 -17.80 3.64
N GLN A 62 -1.86 -17.79 4.18
CA GLN A 62 -2.80 -18.91 4.09
C GLN A 62 -3.19 -19.26 2.65
N VAL A 63 -3.39 -18.26 1.79
CA VAL A 63 -3.63 -18.48 0.35
C VAL A 63 -2.45 -19.19 -0.29
N LYS A 64 -1.20 -18.81 0.06
CA LYS A 64 0.01 -19.46 -0.45
C LYS A 64 0.17 -20.88 0.08
N GLU A 65 -0.11 -21.11 1.36
CA GLU A 65 -0.09 -22.45 1.96
C GLU A 65 -1.08 -23.38 1.28
N ARG A 66 -2.33 -22.94 1.08
CA ARG A 66 -3.38 -23.69 0.38
C ARG A 66 -2.94 -24.08 -1.04
N ASP A 67 -2.33 -23.15 -1.75
CA ASP A 67 -1.88 -23.35 -3.13
C ASP A 67 -0.51 -24.05 -3.24
N GLY A 68 0.01 -24.58 -2.12
CA GLY A 68 1.26 -25.35 -2.09
C GLY A 68 2.50 -24.51 -2.39
N HIS A 69 2.46 -23.20 -2.09
CA HIS A 69 3.48 -22.23 -2.44
C HIS A 69 3.86 -22.27 -3.93
N ALA A 70 2.85 -22.42 -4.79
CA ALA A 70 3.01 -22.41 -6.23
C ALA A 70 1.97 -21.53 -6.90
N CYS A 71 2.36 -20.89 -8.01
CA CYS A 71 1.44 -20.15 -8.85
C CYS A 71 0.34 -21.09 -9.39
N VAL A 72 -0.92 -20.79 -9.13
CA VAL A 72 -2.04 -21.65 -9.61
C VAL A 72 -2.18 -21.65 -11.14
N ALA A 73 -1.63 -20.63 -11.81
CA ALA A 73 -1.72 -20.50 -13.26
C ALA A 73 -0.54 -21.13 -14.02
N CYS A 74 0.65 -21.24 -13.42
CA CYS A 74 1.85 -21.72 -14.13
C CYS A 74 2.80 -22.59 -13.29
N SER A 75 2.44 -22.91 -12.05
CA SER A 75 3.20 -23.72 -11.10
C SER A 75 4.58 -23.18 -10.69
N SER A 76 4.94 -21.95 -11.09
CA SER A 76 6.16 -21.31 -10.61
C SER A 76 6.13 -21.15 -9.08
N THR A 77 7.25 -21.40 -8.42
CA THR A 77 7.41 -21.24 -6.96
C THR A 77 8.11 -19.92 -6.58
N GLU A 78 8.42 -19.08 -7.57
CA GLU A 78 9.23 -17.88 -7.42
C GLU A 78 8.36 -16.63 -7.38
N ARG A 79 8.78 -15.60 -6.62
CA ARG A 79 8.16 -14.25 -6.61
C ARG A 79 6.62 -14.29 -6.57
N LEU A 80 6.10 -15.02 -5.57
CA LEU A 80 4.68 -15.30 -5.39
C LEU A 80 3.95 -14.21 -4.60
N HIS A 81 2.80 -13.80 -5.10
CA HIS A 81 1.87 -12.87 -4.45
C HIS A 81 0.52 -13.54 -4.24
N ALA A 82 -0.20 -13.14 -3.19
CA ALA A 82 -1.62 -13.43 -3.08
C ALA A 82 -2.40 -12.35 -3.83
N HIS A 83 -3.27 -12.77 -4.74
CA HIS A 83 -4.12 -11.91 -5.57
C HIS A 83 -5.57 -12.06 -5.13
N HIS A 84 -6.26 -10.94 -4.92
CA HIS A 84 -7.72 -10.92 -4.76
C HIS A 84 -8.40 -11.06 -6.12
N VAL A 85 -9.18 -12.13 -6.32
CA VAL A 85 -9.93 -12.39 -7.56
C VAL A 85 -10.96 -11.29 -7.79
N VAL A 86 -11.84 -11.08 -6.82
CA VAL A 86 -12.68 -9.88 -6.70
C VAL A 86 -11.91 -8.84 -5.90
N PRO A 87 -11.60 -7.67 -6.48
CA PRO A 87 -10.76 -6.67 -5.84
C PRO A 87 -11.44 -5.99 -4.66
N LYS A 88 -10.63 -5.56 -3.69
CA LYS A 88 -11.07 -4.88 -2.46
C LYS A 88 -11.89 -3.61 -2.68
N TYR A 89 -11.78 -2.97 -3.84
CA TYR A 89 -12.58 -1.78 -4.15
C TYR A 89 -14.00 -2.13 -4.61
N GLU A 90 -14.22 -3.35 -5.08
CA GLU A 90 -15.49 -3.85 -5.60
C GLU A 90 -16.32 -4.45 -4.47
N ASP A 91 -15.72 -5.27 -3.61
CA ASP A 91 -16.36 -5.83 -2.42
C ASP A 91 -15.42 -5.76 -1.20
N ARG A 92 -15.95 -5.22 -0.09
CA ARG A 92 -15.23 -4.97 1.18
C ARG A 92 -15.76 -5.80 2.34
N SER A 93 -16.60 -6.80 2.08
CA SER A 93 -17.05 -7.73 3.10
C SER A 93 -15.88 -8.53 3.68
N GLU A 94 -16.00 -8.99 4.92
CA GLU A 94 -14.95 -9.81 5.54
C GLU A 94 -14.69 -11.10 4.75
N GLU A 95 -15.73 -11.67 4.16
CA GLU A 95 -15.65 -12.84 3.29
C GLU A 95 -14.78 -12.57 2.05
N MET A 96 -14.97 -11.43 1.37
CA MET A 96 -14.18 -11.13 0.18
C MET A 96 -12.76 -10.65 0.51
N LEU A 97 -12.57 -10.01 1.66
CA LEU A 97 -11.25 -9.53 2.07
C LEU A 97 -10.35 -10.65 2.63
N TYR A 98 -10.93 -11.58 3.38
CA TYR A 98 -10.21 -12.58 4.18
C TYR A 98 -10.62 -14.03 3.92
N GLY A 99 -11.64 -14.28 3.08
CA GLY A 99 -11.97 -15.61 2.61
C GLY A 99 -10.89 -16.12 1.66
N LEU A 100 -10.49 -17.38 1.86
CA LEU A 100 -9.45 -17.99 1.02
C LEU A 100 -9.93 -18.17 -0.42
N ASP A 101 -11.23 -18.39 -0.63
CA ASP A 101 -11.81 -18.62 -1.96
C ASP A 101 -11.71 -17.41 -2.89
N ASN A 102 -11.57 -16.20 -2.33
CA ASN A 102 -11.29 -14.98 -3.11
C ASN A 102 -9.79 -14.72 -3.32
N GLY A 103 -8.92 -15.66 -2.92
CA GLY A 103 -7.48 -15.57 -3.05
C GLY A 103 -6.90 -16.54 -4.07
N GLU A 104 -5.93 -16.10 -4.85
CA GLU A 104 -5.09 -16.94 -5.71
C GLU A 104 -3.61 -16.63 -5.49
N THR A 105 -2.78 -17.67 -5.38
CA THR A 105 -1.32 -17.51 -5.42
C THR A 105 -0.87 -17.37 -6.85
N LEU A 106 -0.26 -16.23 -7.20
CA LEU A 106 0.22 -15.95 -8.55
C LEU A 106 1.68 -15.52 -8.55
N TYR A 107 2.43 -16.08 -9.50
CA TYR A 107 3.72 -15.53 -9.91
C TYR A 107 3.51 -14.13 -10.48
N ARG A 108 4.42 -13.21 -10.17
CA ARG A 108 4.48 -11.82 -10.67
C ARG A 108 3.93 -11.61 -12.10
N ALA A 109 4.37 -12.39 -13.10
CA ALA A 109 3.93 -12.19 -14.48
C ALA A 109 2.46 -12.61 -14.69
N CYS A 110 2.04 -13.70 -14.05
CA CYS A 110 0.64 -14.15 -14.06
C CYS A 110 -0.25 -13.16 -13.31
N HIS A 111 0.22 -12.63 -12.19
CA HIS A 111 -0.48 -11.61 -11.42
C HIS A 111 -0.70 -10.34 -12.25
N ALA A 112 0.36 -9.83 -12.91
CA ALA A 112 0.26 -8.69 -13.81
C ALA A 112 -0.62 -8.99 -15.04
N LYS A 113 -0.74 -10.24 -15.47
CA LYS A 113 -1.67 -10.65 -16.54
C LYS A 113 -3.12 -10.55 -16.06
N ARG A 114 -3.43 -11.06 -14.87
CA ARG A 114 -4.77 -11.00 -14.24
C ARG A 114 -5.28 -9.56 -14.14
N HIS A 115 -4.42 -8.64 -13.68
CA HIS A 115 -4.76 -7.21 -13.64
C HIS A 115 -5.01 -6.61 -15.03
N ARG A 116 -4.22 -6.98 -16.06
CA ARG A 116 -4.48 -6.52 -17.45
C ARG A 116 -5.81 -7.04 -17.99
N GLU A 117 -6.13 -8.31 -17.75
CA GLU A 117 -7.40 -8.92 -18.18
C GLU A 117 -8.62 -8.21 -17.55
N ARG A 118 -8.47 -7.67 -16.33
CA ARG A 118 -9.50 -6.87 -15.65
C ARG A 118 -9.48 -5.37 -16.02
N GLY A 119 -8.45 -4.89 -16.73
CA GLY A 119 -8.30 -3.47 -17.09
C GLY A 119 -7.51 -2.61 -16.09
N ASP A 120 -6.90 -3.21 -15.06
CA ASP A 120 -6.07 -2.51 -14.06
C ASP A 120 -4.62 -2.32 -14.53
N GLU A 121 -4.41 -1.60 -15.65
CA GLU A 121 -3.08 -1.41 -16.26
C GLU A 121 -2.05 -0.76 -15.32
N SER A 122 -2.48 0.14 -14.45
CA SER A 122 -1.62 0.80 -13.46
C SER A 122 -1.02 -0.19 -12.47
N ILE A 123 -1.83 -1.09 -11.92
CA ILE A 123 -1.39 -2.13 -10.98
C ILE A 123 -0.51 -3.15 -11.71
N ALA A 124 -0.91 -3.57 -12.91
CA ALA A 124 -0.11 -4.48 -13.73
C ALA A 124 1.29 -3.94 -14.03
N ARG A 125 1.43 -2.63 -14.21
CA ARG A 125 2.74 -1.96 -14.40
C ARG A 125 3.58 -1.98 -13.14
N LEU A 126 3.01 -1.65 -11.98
CA LEU A 126 3.74 -1.65 -10.71
C LEU A 126 4.34 -3.02 -10.41
N LEU A 127 3.55 -4.07 -10.61
CA LEU A 127 3.99 -5.45 -10.40
C LEU A 127 5.22 -5.82 -11.22
N ARG A 128 5.47 -5.21 -12.40
CA ARG A 128 6.65 -5.47 -13.26
C ARG A 128 7.94 -4.79 -12.79
N HIS A 129 7.86 -3.80 -11.90
CA HIS A 129 9.02 -3.01 -11.47
C HIS A 129 9.41 -3.18 -10.00
N THR A 130 8.58 -3.81 -9.16
CA THR A 130 8.92 -4.12 -7.76
C THR A 130 10.15 -5.05 -7.67
N PRO A 131 11.27 -4.63 -7.05
CA PRO A 131 12.37 -5.52 -6.68
C PRO A 131 11.91 -6.41 -5.50
N HIS A 132 12.30 -7.68 -5.48
CA HIS A 132 12.12 -8.61 -4.36
C HIS A 132 13.48 -8.99 -3.81
#